data_AF-A0A2B4RJS8-F1
#
_entry.id   AF-A0A2B4RJS8-F1
#
_cell.length_a   1.000
_cell.length_b   1.000
_cell.length_c   1.000
_cell.angle_alpha   90.00
_cell.angle_beta   90.00
_cell.angle_gamma   90.00
#
_symmetry.space_group_name_H-M   'P 1'
#
loop_
_entity.id
_entity.type
_entity.pdbx_description
1 polymer ?
#
loop_
_entity_poly.entity_id
_entity_poly.type
_entity_poly.pdbx_seq_one_letter_code
_entity_poly.pdbx_strand_id
1 'polypeptide(L)'
;MVEKIRQLYKTREGTMNLFPWCEDLNFSFGDFYTRLKVIYKERTRGTDTDRVVTMSEIFNPHEECEEPRVVLIEGKPGIGKTTYCKKVVFDWVTQKYATGNYFAKFLKVLLIKCREAQSDLWEAIDDQLLPRDVDDDQRKRFFDFIRHNQSKVLLVLDGLDEVSEKKLPTFSEIIQGRVLPKCRVVVTARHEAGVKVRKYCDTLLEVEGFTQEDIETFIKKYFKANPELAAQLIERLHGDKSLYEMSTNPLNISLLCLVYEDLNGVFPESRSELYMNIVEGVLRRYRAKKQLPENGEDLVELYLSQLEHLGSIASKESTTEKLMEMKGEIQMVKQKLDDLMSRPPPKKRPRMEGGHEMGERKKLWHPLKKTKDFENAYFPEVREQELGAYIIRTHTLISAK
;
A
#
# COMPACT_ATOMS: atom_id res chain seq x y z
N MET A 1 5.98 -19.27 -23.85
CA MET A 1 5.16 -18.22 -23.18
C MET A 1 4.95 -18.45 -21.70
N VAL A 2 4.40 -19.61 -21.27
CA VAL A 2 4.05 -19.85 -19.85
C VAL A 2 5.23 -19.63 -18.90
N GLU A 3 6.38 -20.21 -19.26
CA GLU A 3 7.57 -20.09 -18.42
C GLU A 3 8.10 -18.64 -18.38
N LYS A 4 7.94 -17.86 -19.45
CA LYS A 4 8.28 -16.44 -19.46
C LYS A 4 7.40 -15.65 -18.47
N ILE A 5 6.09 -15.92 -18.43
CA ILE A 5 5.17 -15.32 -17.44
C ILE A 5 5.53 -15.77 -16.02
N ARG A 6 5.87 -17.05 -15.81
CA ARG A 6 6.32 -17.53 -14.49
C ARG A 6 7.58 -16.83 -14.03
N GLN A 7 8.56 -16.66 -14.93
CA GLN A 7 9.78 -15.93 -14.64
C GLN A 7 9.52 -14.46 -14.35
N LEU A 8 8.58 -13.84 -15.07
CA LEU A 8 8.13 -12.47 -14.81
C LEU A 8 7.60 -12.33 -13.38
N TYR A 9 6.70 -13.22 -12.93
CA TYR A 9 6.18 -13.17 -11.57
C TYR A 9 7.24 -13.48 -10.52
N LYS A 10 8.14 -14.44 -10.75
CA LYS A 10 9.28 -14.69 -9.84
C LYS A 10 10.14 -13.44 -9.65
N THR A 11 10.31 -12.65 -10.72
CA THR A 11 11.16 -11.44 -10.70
C THR A 11 10.43 -10.23 -10.12
N ARG A 12 9.18 -9.98 -10.53
CA ARG A 12 8.42 -8.77 -10.16
C ARG A 12 7.60 -8.91 -8.89
N GLU A 13 7.08 -10.11 -8.62
CA GLU A 13 6.17 -10.39 -7.51
C GLU A 13 6.76 -11.40 -6.51
N GLY A 14 8.00 -11.84 -6.72
CA GLY A 14 8.74 -12.72 -5.81
C GLY A 14 9.36 -11.98 -4.61
N THR A 15 9.28 -10.65 -4.59
CA THR A 15 9.67 -9.84 -3.44
C THR A 15 8.52 -9.00 -2.93
N MET A 16 8.59 -8.63 -1.65
CA MET A 16 7.65 -7.78 -0.96
C MET A 16 8.40 -6.54 -0.47
N ASN A 17 8.24 -5.45 -1.20
CA ASN A 17 8.65 -4.14 -0.74
C ASN A 17 7.51 -3.53 0.07
N LEU A 18 7.78 -3.20 1.34
CA LEU A 18 6.76 -2.64 2.24
C LEU A 18 6.44 -1.18 1.91
N PHE A 19 7.44 -0.42 1.47
CA PHE A 19 7.33 1.01 1.23
C PHE A 19 8.07 1.40 -0.05
N PRO A 20 7.38 1.98 -1.06
CA PRO A 20 8.01 2.38 -2.32
C PRO A 20 9.22 3.32 -2.17
N TRP A 21 9.30 4.05 -1.05
CA TRP A 21 10.38 5.00 -0.75
C TRP A 21 11.48 4.46 0.14
N CYS A 22 11.33 3.23 0.64
CA CYS A 22 12.33 2.54 1.43
C CYS A 22 12.74 1.27 0.67
N GLU A 23 13.75 1.41 -0.19
CA GLU A 23 14.25 0.30 -1.01
C GLU A 23 14.91 -0.80 -0.16
N ASP A 24 15.43 -0.43 1.02
CA ASP A 24 16.10 -1.34 1.96
C ASP A 24 15.13 -2.35 2.62
N LEU A 25 13.83 -2.03 2.66
CA LEU A 25 12.77 -2.89 3.21
C LEU A 25 12.14 -3.75 2.12
N ASN A 26 12.99 -4.50 1.42
CA ASN A 26 12.60 -5.44 0.37
C ASN A 26 12.85 -6.89 0.81
N PHE A 27 11.78 -7.63 1.04
CA PHE A 27 11.84 -8.98 1.58
C PHE A 27 11.53 -10.04 0.53
N SER A 28 12.05 -11.25 0.71
CA SER A 28 11.56 -12.43 -0.03
C SER A 28 10.07 -12.62 0.24
N PHE A 29 9.24 -12.65 -0.81
CA PHE A 29 7.80 -12.70 -0.65
C PHE A 29 7.37 -13.95 0.12
N GLY A 30 7.96 -15.11 -0.18
CA GLY A 30 7.62 -16.37 0.48
C GLY A 30 7.94 -16.40 1.97
N ASP A 31 9.06 -15.79 2.38
CA ASP A 31 9.50 -15.79 3.78
C ASP A 31 8.75 -14.74 4.60
N PHE A 32 8.47 -13.59 3.98
CA PHE A 32 7.88 -12.45 4.66
C PHE A 32 6.34 -12.49 4.68
N TYR A 33 5.70 -13.07 3.66
CA TYR A 33 4.25 -13.12 3.56
C TYR A 33 3.61 -13.63 4.85
N THR A 34 2.67 -12.84 5.36
CA THR A 34 1.80 -13.20 6.49
C THR A 34 0.38 -13.30 5.96
N ARG A 35 -0.32 -14.36 6.36
CA ARG A 35 -1.68 -14.64 5.89
C ARG A 35 -2.66 -13.57 6.36
N LEU A 36 -3.66 -13.29 5.54
CA LEU A 36 -4.76 -12.39 5.86
C LEU A 36 -5.98 -13.21 6.30
N LYS A 37 -6.69 -12.74 7.32
CA LYS A 37 -8.04 -13.21 7.63
C LYS A 37 -8.98 -12.71 6.54
N VAL A 38 -9.63 -13.66 5.87
CA VAL A 38 -10.64 -13.40 4.85
C VAL A 38 -11.90 -14.11 5.28
N ILE A 39 -13.04 -13.42 5.18
CA ILE A 39 -14.34 -13.95 5.58
C ILE A 39 -15.34 -13.90 4.42
N TYR A 40 -16.36 -14.75 4.46
CA TYR A 40 -17.50 -14.63 3.55
C TYR A 40 -18.31 -13.39 3.84
N LYS A 41 -18.91 -12.87 2.78
CA LYS A 41 -19.88 -11.78 2.82
C LYS A 41 -21.15 -12.24 2.12
N GLU A 42 -22.29 -12.00 2.75
CA GLU A 42 -23.58 -12.35 2.16
C GLU A 42 -23.83 -11.52 0.91
N ARG A 43 -24.40 -12.13 -0.14
CA ARG A 43 -24.75 -11.40 -1.36
C ARG A 43 -25.88 -10.40 -1.11
N THR A 44 -26.88 -10.82 -0.34
CA THR A 44 -27.93 -9.94 0.15
C THR A 44 -27.34 -8.96 1.17
N ARG A 45 -27.44 -7.66 0.87
CA ARG A 45 -26.99 -6.53 1.72
C ARG A 45 -25.47 -6.39 1.90
N GLY A 46 -24.65 -7.39 1.55
CA GLY A 46 -23.20 -7.29 1.72
C GLY A 46 -22.79 -7.30 3.17
N THR A 47 -23.44 -8.12 3.99
CA THR A 47 -23.13 -8.24 5.43
C THR A 47 -21.96 -9.19 5.62
N ASP A 48 -21.01 -8.80 6.47
CA ASP A 48 -19.87 -9.63 6.83
C ASP A 48 -20.33 -10.81 7.71
N THR A 49 -19.72 -11.99 7.52
CA THR A 49 -20.02 -13.20 8.29
C THR A 49 -18.82 -13.66 9.11
N ASP A 50 -19.01 -14.56 10.08
CA ASP A 50 -17.89 -15.13 10.84
C ASP A 50 -17.16 -16.28 10.12
N ARG A 51 -17.60 -16.64 8.91
CA ARG A 51 -17.04 -17.78 8.16
C ARG A 51 -15.71 -17.39 7.51
N VAL A 52 -14.62 -17.80 8.13
CA VAL A 52 -13.25 -17.66 7.58
C VAL A 52 -13.07 -18.52 6.34
N VAL A 53 -12.35 -17.98 5.35
CA VAL A 53 -12.10 -18.59 4.04
C VAL A 53 -10.62 -18.63 3.75
N THR A 54 -10.11 -19.80 3.41
CA THR A 54 -8.74 -19.97 2.92
C THR A 54 -8.65 -19.72 1.42
N MET A 55 -7.45 -19.40 0.91
CA MET A 55 -7.26 -19.16 -0.53
C MET A 55 -7.67 -20.36 -1.41
N SER A 56 -7.59 -21.58 -0.88
CA SER A 56 -8.01 -22.80 -1.58
C SER A 56 -9.52 -22.96 -1.71
N GLU A 57 -10.29 -22.23 -0.91
CA GLU A 57 -11.75 -22.40 -0.81
C GLU A 57 -12.52 -21.33 -1.58
N ILE A 58 -11.86 -20.31 -2.13
CA ILE A 58 -12.54 -19.13 -2.70
C ILE A 58 -13.49 -19.43 -3.86
N PHE A 59 -13.35 -20.58 -4.54
CA PHE A 59 -14.32 -21.03 -5.55
C PHE A 59 -14.92 -22.40 -5.19
N ASN A 60 -15.01 -22.73 -3.91
CA ASN A 60 -15.73 -23.90 -3.47
C ASN A 60 -17.24 -23.68 -3.63
N PRO A 61 -17.99 -24.73 -4.01
CA PRO A 61 -19.45 -24.67 -3.99
C PRO A 61 -19.99 -24.19 -2.64
N HIS A 62 -21.06 -23.39 -2.67
CA HIS A 62 -21.80 -22.95 -1.50
C HIS A 62 -23.30 -22.87 -1.82
N GLU A 63 -24.13 -22.63 -0.80
CA GLU A 63 -25.60 -22.70 -0.91
C GLU A 63 -26.18 -21.86 -2.06
N GLU A 64 -25.59 -20.69 -2.32
CA GLU A 64 -26.03 -19.76 -3.37
C GLU A 64 -25.44 -20.05 -4.76
N CYS A 65 -24.41 -20.89 -4.87
CA CYS A 65 -23.72 -21.18 -6.14
C CYS A 65 -22.96 -22.51 -6.11
N GLU A 66 -23.37 -23.46 -6.96
CA GLU A 66 -22.71 -24.78 -7.08
C GLU A 66 -21.36 -24.72 -7.79
N GLU A 67 -21.15 -23.78 -8.71
CA GLU A 67 -19.87 -23.60 -9.41
C GLU A 67 -19.48 -22.12 -9.50
N PRO A 68 -18.90 -21.54 -8.43
CA PRO A 68 -18.49 -20.14 -8.44
C PRO A 68 -17.44 -19.86 -9.52
N ARG A 69 -17.71 -18.85 -10.35
CA ARG A 69 -16.83 -18.37 -11.41
C ARG A 69 -16.13 -17.08 -11.01
N VAL A 70 -16.83 -16.16 -10.38
CA VAL A 70 -16.34 -14.81 -10.05
C VAL A 70 -16.32 -14.59 -8.54
N VAL A 71 -15.13 -14.32 -8.02
CA VAL A 71 -14.88 -13.97 -6.62
C VAL A 71 -14.55 -12.49 -6.54
N LEU A 72 -15.33 -11.74 -5.78
CA LEU A 72 -15.01 -10.35 -5.42
C LEU A 72 -14.45 -10.32 -4.00
N ILE A 73 -13.25 -9.75 -3.86
CA ILE A 73 -12.55 -9.57 -2.60
C ILE A 73 -12.54 -8.08 -2.28
N GLU A 74 -13.30 -7.70 -1.27
CA GLU A 74 -13.37 -6.35 -0.75
C GLU A 74 -12.49 -6.17 0.48
N GLY A 75 -12.32 -4.92 0.87
CA GLY A 75 -11.48 -4.59 2.01
C GLY A 75 -11.13 -3.11 2.05
N LYS A 76 -10.78 -2.64 3.24
CA LYS A 76 -10.28 -1.28 3.43
C LYS A 76 -8.96 -1.04 2.70
N PRO A 77 -8.55 0.21 2.49
CA PRO A 77 -7.21 0.50 1.96
C PRO A 77 -6.10 0.04 2.91
N GLY A 78 -4.94 -0.33 2.34
CA GLY A 78 -3.82 -0.87 3.11
C GLY A 78 -4.00 -2.30 3.63
N ILE A 79 -5.23 -2.85 3.58
CA ILE A 79 -5.58 -4.13 4.23
C ILE A 79 -4.92 -5.38 3.61
N GLY A 80 -4.24 -5.23 2.47
CA GLY A 80 -3.50 -6.33 1.83
C GLY A 80 -4.16 -6.97 0.60
N LYS A 81 -5.19 -6.36 -0.02
CA LYS A 81 -5.84 -6.88 -1.24
C LYS A 81 -4.86 -7.14 -2.39
N THR A 82 -3.99 -6.18 -2.72
CA THR A 82 -2.94 -6.37 -3.73
C THR A 82 -1.96 -7.48 -3.33
N THR A 83 -1.59 -7.56 -2.05
CA THR A 83 -0.74 -8.64 -1.53
C THR A 83 -1.40 -10.01 -1.69
N TYR A 84 -2.72 -10.09 -1.53
CA TYR A 84 -3.50 -11.30 -1.80
C TYR A 84 -3.40 -11.71 -3.28
N CYS A 85 -3.59 -10.76 -4.22
CA CYS A 85 -3.41 -11.01 -5.65
C CYS A 85 -2.00 -11.49 -5.99
N LYS A 86 -0.97 -10.88 -5.38
CA LYS A 86 0.42 -11.34 -5.52
C LYS A 86 0.62 -12.75 -4.98
N LYS A 87 0.00 -13.10 -3.85
CA LYS A 87 0.05 -14.46 -3.28
C LYS A 87 -0.54 -15.50 -4.24
N VAL A 88 -1.63 -15.18 -4.94
CA VAL A 88 -2.23 -16.08 -5.95
C VAL A 88 -1.22 -16.44 -7.04
N VAL A 89 -0.56 -15.44 -7.63
CA VAL A 89 0.45 -15.71 -8.68
C VAL A 89 1.72 -16.34 -8.11
N PHE A 90 2.14 -15.96 -6.90
CA PHE A 90 3.29 -16.54 -6.22
C PHE A 90 3.10 -18.05 -5.98
N ASP A 91 1.92 -18.46 -5.51
CA ASP A 91 1.60 -19.87 -5.32
C ASP A 91 1.55 -20.62 -6.64
N TRP A 92 0.96 -20.01 -7.67
CA TRP A 92 0.94 -20.61 -9.00
C TRP A 92 2.34 -20.86 -9.59
N VAL A 93 3.30 -19.94 -9.39
CA VAL A 93 4.66 -20.09 -9.93
C VAL A 93 5.58 -20.96 -9.09
N THR A 94 5.43 -20.94 -7.77
CA THR A 94 6.35 -21.66 -6.87
C THR A 94 6.05 -23.15 -6.82
N GLN A 95 4.86 -23.59 -7.24
CA GLN A 95 4.47 -24.99 -7.38
C GLN A 95 4.91 -25.89 -6.23
N LYS A 96 5.07 -25.35 -5.00
CA LYS A 96 5.55 -26.17 -3.89
C LYS A 96 4.49 -27.24 -3.65
N TYR A 97 4.90 -28.49 -3.92
CA TYR A 97 4.15 -29.74 -3.82
C TYR A 97 3.65 -30.07 -2.40
N ALA A 98 3.60 -29.08 -1.50
CA ALA A 98 2.80 -29.21 -0.30
C ALA A 98 1.34 -29.31 -0.75
N THR A 99 0.77 -30.50 -0.55
CA THR A 99 -0.65 -30.82 -0.70
C THR A 99 -1.54 -29.62 -0.35
N GLY A 100 -2.22 -29.03 -1.34
CA GLY A 100 -3.18 -27.94 -1.11
C GLY A 100 -3.04 -26.70 -1.99
N ASN A 101 -2.06 -26.61 -2.90
CA ASN A 101 -1.98 -25.48 -3.84
C ASN A 101 -3.09 -25.54 -4.91
N TYR A 102 -4.21 -24.91 -4.59
CA TYR A 102 -5.38 -24.83 -5.44
C TYR A 102 -5.12 -24.23 -6.82
N PHE A 103 -4.21 -23.26 -6.91
CA PHE A 103 -3.96 -22.52 -8.14
C PHE A 103 -3.18 -23.34 -9.18
N ALA A 104 -2.54 -24.44 -8.78
CA ALA A 104 -1.81 -25.33 -9.68
C ALA A 104 -2.70 -25.98 -10.76
N LYS A 105 -4.02 -26.03 -10.56
CA LYS A 105 -4.97 -26.58 -11.54
C LYS A 105 -5.17 -25.69 -12.79
N PHE A 106 -4.79 -24.42 -12.71
CA PHE A 106 -4.90 -23.50 -13.84
C PHE A 106 -3.65 -23.58 -14.72
N LEU A 107 -3.87 -23.74 -16.02
CA LEU A 107 -2.80 -23.67 -17.01
C LEU A 107 -2.23 -22.25 -17.11
N LYS A 108 -3.03 -21.21 -16.81
CA LYS A 108 -2.60 -19.81 -16.73
C LYS A 108 -3.26 -19.09 -15.57
N VAL A 109 -2.46 -18.28 -14.87
CA VAL A 109 -2.94 -17.24 -13.96
C VAL A 109 -2.44 -15.89 -14.48
N LEU A 110 -3.36 -15.00 -14.85
CA LEU A 110 -3.06 -13.71 -15.45
C LEU A 110 -3.43 -12.62 -14.44
N LEU A 111 -2.42 -12.03 -13.79
CA LEU A 111 -2.58 -10.89 -12.91
C LEU A 111 -2.57 -9.61 -13.72
N ILE A 112 -3.69 -8.90 -13.72
CA ILE A 112 -3.84 -7.60 -14.37
C ILE A 112 -3.98 -6.55 -13.28
N LYS A 113 -3.00 -5.66 -13.21
CA LYS A 113 -3.06 -4.46 -12.37
C LYS A 113 -3.96 -3.46 -13.07
N CYS A 114 -5.18 -3.32 -12.55
CA CYS A 114 -6.22 -2.53 -13.17
C CYS A 114 -5.83 -1.05 -13.34
N ARG A 115 -5.06 -0.49 -12.39
CA ARG A 115 -4.52 0.88 -12.47
C ARG A 115 -3.57 1.11 -13.64
N GLU A 116 -2.87 0.08 -14.10
CA GLU A 116 -1.84 0.17 -15.15
C GLU A 116 -2.42 -0.11 -16.54
N ALA A 117 -3.68 -0.57 -16.62
CA ALA A 117 -4.31 -0.94 -17.87
C ALA A 117 -4.66 0.30 -18.71
N GLN A 118 -4.12 0.35 -19.93
CA GLN A 118 -4.31 1.50 -20.82
C GLN A 118 -5.61 1.44 -21.65
N SER A 119 -6.13 0.24 -21.89
CA SER A 119 -7.22 0.01 -22.82
C SER A 119 -8.02 -1.23 -22.40
N ASP A 120 -8.16 -2.22 -23.27
CA ASP A 120 -8.90 -3.46 -23.03
C ASP A 120 -8.09 -4.56 -22.32
N LEU A 121 -8.74 -5.70 -22.08
CA LEU A 121 -8.11 -6.87 -21.45
C LEU A 121 -6.92 -7.40 -22.25
N TRP A 122 -7.01 -7.44 -23.58
CA TRP A 122 -6.00 -8.05 -24.43
C TRP A 122 -4.75 -7.19 -24.48
N GLU A 123 -4.92 -5.87 -24.60
CA GLU A 123 -3.83 -4.90 -24.49
C GLU A 123 -3.21 -4.95 -23.10
N ALA A 124 -4.02 -5.02 -22.03
CA ALA A 124 -3.50 -5.17 -20.66
C ALA A 124 -2.69 -6.46 -20.48
N ILE A 125 -3.10 -7.58 -21.08
CA ILE A 125 -2.33 -8.83 -21.07
C ILE A 125 -1.01 -8.65 -21.84
N ASP A 126 -1.05 -8.04 -23.02
CA ASP A 126 0.15 -7.81 -23.84
C ASP A 126 1.17 -6.95 -23.08
N ASP A 127 0.73 -5.79 -22.59
CA ASP A 127 1.59 -4.80 -21.97
C ASP A 127 2.17 -5.22 -20.62
N GLN A 128 1.36 -5.90 -19.80
CA GLN A 128 1.76 -6.22 -18.44
C GLN A 128 2.47 -7.58 -18.34
N LEU A 129 2.11 -8.54 -19.19
CA LEU A 129 2.51 -9.94 -19.03
C LEU A 129 3.37 -10.49 -20.15
N LEU A 130 3.26 -9.98 -21.38
CA LEU A 130 4.03 -10.53 -22.49
C LEU A 130 5.41 -9.86 -22.60
N PRO A 131 6.44 -10.63 -23.03
CA PRO A 131 7.74 -10.06 -23.33
C PRO A 131 7.65 -9.02 -24.45
N ARG A 132 8.45 -7.95 -24.35
CA ARG A 132 8.47 -6.89 -25.38
C ARG A 132 9.01 -7.38 -26.73
N ASP A 133 9.79 -8.46 -26.73
CA ASP A 133 10.39 -9.10 -27.91
C ASP A 133 9.55 -10.28 -28.45
N VAL A 134 8.29 -10.44 -28.00
CA VAL A 134 7.42 -11.50 -28.49
C VAL A 134 7.05 -11.27 -29.96
N ASP A 135 7.21 -12.29 -30.80
CA ASP A 135 6.72 -12.25 -32.18
C ASP A 135 5.19 -12.36 -32.26
N ASP A 136 4.62 -11.84 -33.35
CA ASP A 136 3.17 -11.75 -33.53
C ASP A 136 2.48 -13.14 -33.56
N ASP A 137 3.15 -14.16 -34.09
CA ASP A 137 2.62 -15.53 -34.13
C ASP A 137 2.52 -16.14 -32.72
N GLN A 138 3.55 -15.94 -31.89
CA GLN A 138 3.53 -16.35 -30.49
C GLN A 138 2.48 -15.60 -29.68
N ARG A 139 2.34 -14.27 -29.91
CA ARG A 139 1.29 -13.45 -29.28
C ARG A 139 -0.10 -13.97 -29.65
N LYS A 140 -0.35 -14.18 -30.94
CA LYS A 140 -1.62 -14.71 -31.45
C LYS A 140 -1.94 -16.08 -30.87
N ARG A 141 -0.99 -17.02 -30.90
CA ARG A 141 -1.15 -18.37 -30.31
C ARG A 141 -1.47 -18.29 -28.81
N PHE A 142 -0.90 -17.33 -28.09
CA PHE A 142 -1.19 -17.14 -26.67
C PHE A 142 -2.61 -16.64 -26.43
N PHE A 143 -3.09 -15.66 -27.19
CA PHE A 143 -4.47 -15.19 -27.09
C PHE A 143 -5.48 -16.27 -27.52
N ASP A 144 -5.18 -17.00 -28.59
CA ASP A 144 -6.01 -18.12 -29.02
C ASP A 144 -6.05 -19.22 -27.96
N PHE A 145 -4.92 -19.50 -27.29
CA PHE A 145 -4.91 -20.41 -26.15
C PHE A 145 -5.90 -19.96 -25.06
N ILE A 146 -5.90 -18.68 -24.67
CA ILE A 146 -6.83 -18.14 -23.66
C ILE A 146 -8.28 -18.34 -24.10
N ARG A 147 -8.60 -18.03 -25.36
CA ARG A 147 -9.96 -18.15 -25.91
C ARG A 147 -10.48 -19.59 -25.92
N HIS A 148 -9.62 -20.56 -26.25
CA HIS A 148 -10.00 -21.97 -26.36
C HIS A 148 -9.90 -22.77 -25.04
N ASN A 149 -9.16 -22.27 -24.04
CA ASN A 149 -8.89 -23.00 -22.79
C ASN A 149 -9.40 -22.25 -21.54
N GLN A 150 -10.46 -21.47 -21.68
CA GLN A 150 -10.98 -20.56 -20.65
C GLN A 150 -11.13 -21.18 -19.26
N SER A 151 -11.69 -22.40 -19.15
CA SER A 151 -11.89 -23.08 -17.85
C SER A 151 -10.60 -23.44 -17.11
N LYS A 152 -9.46 -23.37 -17.81
CA LYS A 152 -8.12 -23.57 -17.26
C LYS A 152 -7.34 -22.27 -17.10
N VAL A 153 -7.98 -21.12 -17.27
CA VAL A 153 -7.40 -19.78 -17.08
C VAL A 153 -8.07 -19.09 -15.89
N LEU A 154 -7.24 -18.56 -15.00
CA LEU A 154 -7.64 -17.67 -13.92
C LEU A 154 -7.21 -16.24 -14.26
N LEU A 155 -8.17 -15.32 -14.28
CA LEU A 155 -7.94 -13.89 -14.34
C LEU A 155 -7.93 -13.32 -12.91
N VAL A 156 -6.88 -12.58 -12.55
CA VAL A 156 -6.78 -11.87 -11.28
C VAL A 156 -6.75 -10.38 -11.59
N LEU A 157 -7.85 -9.68 -11.31
CA LEU A 157 -8.01 -8.25 -11.57
C LEU A 157 -7.75 -7.49 -10.26
N ASP A 158 -6.59 -6.86 -10.14
CA ASP A 158 -6.18 -6.16 -8.92
C ASP A 158 -6.49 -4.66 -8.99
N GLY A 159 -7.41 -4.21 -8.14
CA GLY A 159 -7.74 -2.80 -7.93
C GLY A 159 -8.80 -2.26 -8.90
N LEU A 160 -10.00 -2.83 -8.93
CA LEU A 160 -11.09 -2.35 -9.79
C LEU A 160 -11.48 -0.89 -9.48
N ASP A 161 -11.32 -0.43 -8.23
CA ASP A 161 -11.53 0.96 -7.83
C ASP A 161 -10.51 1.95 -8.43
N GLU A 162 -9.40 1.46 -8.96
CA GLU A 162 -8.32 2.27 -9.54
C GLU A 162 -8.42 2.35 -11.08
N VAL A 163 -9.48 1.78 -11.66
CA VAL A 163 -9.77 1.89 -13.10
C VAL A 163 -10.44 3.22 -13.39
N SER A 164 -9.93 3.95 -14.39
CA SER A 164 -10.60 5.17 -14.88
C SER A 164 -12.03 4.87 -15.34
N GLU A 165 -12.98 5.78 -15.12
CA GLU A 165 -14.41 5.55 -15.44
C GLU A 165 -14.66 5.09 -16.88
N LYS A 166 -13.87 5.59 -17.85
CA LYS A 166 -13.96 5.21 -19.26
C LYS A 166 -13.65 3.73 -19.53
N LYS A 167 -12.85 3.08 -18.66
CA LYS A 167 -12.34 1.70 -18.81
C LYS A 167 -13.09 0.69 -17.94
N LEU A 168 -13.83 1.17 -16.94
CA LEU A 168 -14.66 0.31 -16.08
C LEU A 168 -15.61 -0.62 -16.87
N PRO A 169 -16.24 -0.20 -17.99
CA PRO A 169 -17.07 -1.10 -18.79
C PRO A 169 -16.33 -2.35 -19.23
N THR A 170 -15.09 -2.24 -19.71
CA THR A 170 -14.32 -3.38 -20.23
C THR A 170 -14.05 -4.44 -19.17
N PHE A 171 -13.61 -4.04 -17.98
CA PHE A 171 -13.42 -4.96 -16.86
C PHE A 171 -14.76 -5.51 -16.34
N SER A 172 -15.81 -4.69 -16.36
CA SER A 172 -17.16 -5.11 -15.98
C SER A 172 -17.71 -6.18 -16.92
N GLU A 173 -17.40 -6.16 -18.22
CA GLU A 173 -17.84 -7.18 -19.18
C GLU A 173 -17.20 -8.55 -18.93
N ILE A 174 -15.97 -8.58 -18.43
CA ILE A 174 -15.31 -9.82 -17.97
C ILE A 174 -16.04 -10.36 -16.75
N ILE A 175 -16.30 -9.50 -15.76
CA ILE A 175 -17.01 -9.86 -14.54
C ILE A 175 -18.41 -10.40 -14.86
N GLN A 176 -19.14 -9.71 -15.75
CA GLN A 176 -20.45 -10.12 -16.25
C GLN A 176 -20.44 -11.40 -17.11
N GLY A 177 -19.27 -11.88 -17.54
CA GLY A 177 -19.15 -13.03 -18.41
C GLY A 177 -19.49 -12.77 -19.88
N ARG A 178 -19.59 -11.50 -20.30
CA ARG A 178 -19.72 -11.14 -21.72
C ARG A 178 -18.41 -11.39 -22.49
N VAL A 179 -17.28 -11.25 -21.79
CA VAL A 179 -15.95 -11.58 -22.28
C VAL A 179 -15.38 -12.72 -21.44
N LEU A 180 -14.88 -13.77 -22.11
CA LEU A 180 -14.32 -14.97 -21.48
C LEU A 180 -15.25 -15.59 -20.39
N PRO A 181 -16.49 -15.99 -20.77
CA PRO A 181 -17.51 -16.50 -19.84
C PRO A 181 -17.09 -17.73 -19.05
N LYS A 182 -16.12 -18.52 -19.53
CA LYS A 182 -15.68 -19.74 -18.86
C LYS A 182 -14.41 -19.57 -18.04
N CYS A 183 -13.79 -18.39 -18.07
CA CYS A 183 -12.64 -18.10 -17.19
C CYS A 183 -13.12 -17.90 -15.76
N ARG A 184 -12.32 -18.39 -14.80
CA ARG A 184 -12.48 -17.99 -13.40
C ARG A 184 -11.87 -16.63 -13.17
N VAL A 185 -12.47 -15.84 -12.30
CA VAL A 185 -12.08 -14.45 -12.08
C VAL A 185 -11.99 -14.18 -10.57
N VAL A 186 -10.85 -13.67 -10.12
CA VAL A 186 -10.70 -13.00 -8.82
C VAL A 186 -10.61 -11.51 -9.10
N VAL A 187 -11.39 -10.71 -8.38
CA VAL A 187 -11.37 -9.25 -8.47
C VAL A 187 -11.16 -8.67 -7.10
N THR A 188 -10.25 -7.71 -6.95
CA THR A 188 -10.16 -6.90 -5.73
C THR A 188 -10.72 -5.52 -5.96
N ALA A 189 -11.42 -4.98 -4.96
CA ALA A 189 -11.93 -3.62 -4.99
C ALA A 189 -12.06 -3.05 -3.58
N ARG A 190 -12.18 -1.73 -3.45
CA ARG A 190 -12.83 -1.14 -2.27
C ARG A 190 -14.34 -1.35 -2.32
N HIS A 191 -14.99 -1.26 -1.17
CA HIS A 191 -16.43 -1.46 -1.03
C HIS A 191 -17.23 -0.58 -2.02
N GLU A 192 -16.85 0.69 -2.17
CA GLU A 192 -17.59 1.66 -2.99
C GLU A 192 -17.60 1.30 -4.47
N ALA A 193 -16.51 0.73 -4.98
CA ALA A 193 -16.44 0.22 -6.35
C ALA A 193 -17.03 -1.19 -6.48
N GLY A 194 -16.80 -2.04 -5.47
CA GLY A 194 -17.27 -3.42 -5.43
C GLY A 194 -18.78 -3.54 -5.52
N VAL A 195 -19.53 -2.68 -4.81
CA VAL A 195 -21.01 -2.63 -4.85
C VAL A 195 -21.55 -2.56 -6.28
N LYS A 196 -20.85 -1.89 -7.20
CA LYS A 196 -21.29 -1.73 -8.60
C LYS A 196 -21.29 -3.06 -9.37
N VAL A 197 -20.47 -4.03 -8.95
CA VAL A 197 -20.27 -5.30 -9.65
C VAL A 197 -20.73 -6.53 -8.87
N ARG A 198 -21.01 -6.44 -7.55
CA ARG A 198 -21.44 -7.56 -6.69
C ARG A 198 -22.55 -8.44 -7.28
N LYS A 199 -23.51 -7.84 -7.99
CA LYS A 199 -24.63 -8.57 -8.62
C LYS A 199 -24.21 -9.57 -9.69
N TYR A 200 -22.99 -9.45 -10.21
CA TYR A 200 -22.38 -10.34 -11.20
C TYR A 200 -21.34 -11.29 -10.58
N CYS A 201 -21.13 -11.21 -9.26
CA CYS A 201 -20.18 -12.04 -8.54
C CYS A 201 -20.91 -13.20 -7.87
N ASP A 202 -20.30 -14.37 -7.89
CA ASP A 202 -20.85 -15.59 -7.30
C ASP A 202 -20.47 -15.69 -5.82
N THR A 203 -19.23 -15.29 -5.50
CA THR A 203 -18.69 -15.29 -4.15
C THR A 203 -18.22 -13.88 -3.78
N LEU A 204 -18.64 -13.40 -2.61
CA LEU A 204 -18.18 -12.14 -2.02
C LEU A 204 -17.37 -12.43 -0.76
N LEU A 205 -16.20 -11.81 -0.66
CA LEU A 205 -15.28 -11.95 0.47
C LEU A 205 -14.87 -10.58 0.99
N GLU A 206 -14.63 -10.49 2.29
CA GLU A 206 -14.05 -9.30 2.95
C GLU A 206 -12.69 -9.67 3.55
N VAL A 207 -11.67 -8.84 3.31
CA VAL A 207 -10.37 -8.95 3.97
C VAL A 207 -10.40 -8.13 5.26
N GLU A 208 -10.28 -8.81 6.40
CA GLU A 208 -10.26 -8.16 7.72
C GLU A 208 -8.84 -7.76 8.18
N GLY A 209 -7.80 -8.22 7.48
CA GLY A 209 -6.40 -7.93 7.80
C GLY A 209 -5.75 -9.06 8.57
N PHE A 210 -4.90 -8.72 9.54
CA PHE A 210 -4.18 -9.69 10.37
C PHE A 210 -4.94 -10.06 11.65
N THR A 211 -4.90 -11.34 12.00
CA THR A 211 -5.24 -11.79 13.36
C THR A 211 -4.12 -11.44 14.35
N GLN A 212 -4.36 -11.63 15.64
CA GLN A 212 -3.34 -11.44 16.67
C GLN A 212 -2.06 -12.23 16.40
N GLU A 213 -2.20 -13.52 16.07
CA GLU A 213 -1.08 -14.40 15.74
C GLU A 213 -0.33 -13.92 14.49
N ASP A 214 -1.06 -13.42 13.50
CA ASP A 214 -0.48 -12.89 12.27
C ASP A 214 0.31 -11.60 12.52
N ILE A 215 -0.19 -10.70 13.39
CA ILE A 215 0.52 -9.47 13.80
C ILE A 215 1.85 -9.84 14.46
N GLU A 216 1.84 -10.74 15.45
CA GLU A 216 3.07 -11.17 16.12
C GLU A 216 4.05 -11.83 15.15
N THR A 217 3.54 -12.66 14.25
CA THR A 217 4.35 -13.30 13.20
C THR A 217 4.98 -12.26 12.28
N PHE A 218 4.22 -11.24 11.87
CA PHE A 218 4.70 -10.15 11.06
C PHE A 218 5.82 -9.37 11.76
N ILE A 219 5.62 -8.98 13.02
CA ILE A 219 6.60 -8.23 13.82
C ILE A 219 7.90 -9.04 13.98
N LYS A 220 7.79 -10.33 14.32
CA LYS A 220 8.95 -11.23 14.46
C LYS A 220 9.73 -11.38 13.14
N LYS A 221 9.04 -11.39 12.00
CA LYS A 221 9.68 -11.42 10.67
C LYS A 221 10.35 -10.10 10.34
N TYR A 222 9.72 -8.96 10.64
CA TYR A 222 10.27 -7.63 10.43
C TYR A 222 11.54 -7.43 11.24
N PHE A 223 11.45 -7.62 12.56
CA PHE A 223 12.56 -7.46 13.50
C PHE A 223 13.38 -8.75 13.68
N LYS A 224 13.55 -9.55 12.62
CA LYS A 224 14.29 -10.81 12.71
C LYS A 224 15.72 -10.62 13.23
N ALA A 225 16.34 -9.49 12.92
CA ALA A 225 17.67 -9.12 13.40
C ALA A 225 17.69 -8.50 14.80
N ASN A 226 16.54 -8.06 15.32
CA ASN A 226 16.40 -7.40 16.62
C ASN A 226 15.23 -8.01 17.43
N PRO A 227 15.33 -9.27 17.89
CA PRO A 227 14.25 -9.97 18.58
C PRO A 227 13.75 -9.26 19.84
N GLU A 228 14.61 -8.49 20.52
CA GLU A 228 14.26 -7.70 21.70
C GLU A 228 13.28 -6.58 21.35
N LEU A 229 13.50 -5.85 20.25
CA LEU A 229 12.56 -4.84 19.75
C LEU A 229 11.22 -5.48 19.35
N ALA A 230 11.28 -6.68 18.74
CA ALA A 230 10.08 -7.43 18.41
C ALA A 230 9.23 -7.75 19.65
N ALA A 231 9.88 -8.26 20.71
CA ALA A 231 9.22 -8.64 21.95
C ALA A 231 8.58 -7.42 22.66
N GLN A 232 9.31 -6.31 22.75
CA GLN A 232 8.81 -5.07 23.36
C GLN A 232 7.61 -4.49 22.61
N LEU A 233 7.65 -4.48 21.27
CA LEU A 233 6.52 -4.00 20.46
C LEU A 233 5.29 -4.90 20.64
N ILE A 234 5.47 -6.22 20.67
CA ILE A 234 4.37 -7.17 20.91
C ILE A 234 3.75 -6.96 22.30
N GLU A 235 4.57 -6.83 23.34
CA GLU A 235 4.10 -6.56 24.71
C GLU A 235 3.30 -5.25 24.77
N ARG A 236 3.81 -4.19 24.11
CA ARG A 236 3.12 -2.90 24.03
C ARG A 236 1.77 -3.01 23.35
N LEU A 237 1.66 -3.79 22.28
CA LEU A 237 0.40 -4.03 21.56
C LEU A 237 -0.61 -4.80 22.41
N HIS A 238 -0.17 -5.81 23.19
CA HIS A 238 -1.06 -6.52 24.11
C HIS A 238 -1.63 -5.61 25.20
N GLY A 239 -0.86 -4.61 25.64
CA GLY A 239 -1.29 -3.61 26.63
C GLY A 239 -2.19 -2.48 26.08
N ASP A 240 -2.40 -2.38 24.77
CA ASP A 240 -3.06 -1.24 24.14
C ASP A 240 -4.04 -1.65 23.04
N LYS A 241 -5.32 -1.71 23.42
CA LYS A 241 -6.39 -2.13 22.51
C LYS A 241 -6.50 -1.24 21.27
N SER A 242 -6.34 0.07 21.40
CA SER A 242 -6.47 1.01 20.27
C SER A 242 -5.35 0.82 19.25
N LEU A 243 -4.14 0.61 19.75
CA LEU A 243 -2.98 0.35 18.91
C LEU A 243 -3.04 -1.05 18.26
N TYR A 244 -3.50 -2.04 19.02
CA TYR A 244 -3.75 -3.38 18.49
C TYR A 244 -4.79 -3.36 17.36
N GLU A 245 -5.94 -2.70 17.55
CA GLU A 245 -6.98 -2.56 16.53
C GLU A 245 -6.44 -1.88 15.27
N MET A 246 -5.61 -0.84 15.42
CA MET A 246 -4.93 -0.20 14.29
C MET A 246 -4.01 -1.18 13.54
N SER A 247 -3.29 -2.02 14.27
CA SER A 247 -2.27 -2.96 13.77
C SER A 247 -2.85 -4.16 13.03
N THR A 248 -4.18 -4.39 13.11
CA THR A 248 -4.87 -5.37 12.26
C THR A 248 -4.73 -5.03 10.77
N ASN A 249 -4.53 -3.76 10.42
CA ASN A 249 -4.22 -3.36 9.05
C ASN A 249 -2.72 -3.57 8.75
N PRO A 250 -2.36 -4.44 7.77
CA PRO A 250 -0.96 -4.72 7.41
C PRO A 250 -0.13 -3.47 7.11
N LEU A 251 -0.72 -2.46 6.48
CA LEU A 251 -0.03 -1.20 6.21
C LEU A 251 0.31 -0.46 7.50
N ASN A 252 -0.62 -0.40 8.46
CA ASN A 252 -0.40 0.30 9.72
C ASN A 252 0.66 -0.39 10.56
N ILE A 253 0.60 -1.72 10.71
CA ILE A 253 1.65 -2.42 11.47
C ILE A 253 3.02 -2.31 10.79
N SER A 254 3.06 -2.29 9.45
CA SER A 254 4.32 -2.02 8.72
C SER A 254 4.87 -0.65 9.10
N LEU A 255 4.04 0.40 9.03
CA LEU A 255 4.43 1.77 9.37
C LEU A 255 4.84 1.91 10.83
N LEU A 256 4.14 1.21 11.72
CA LEU A 256 4.48 1.17 13.14
C LEU A 256 5.85 0.53 13.37
N CYS A 257 6.14 -0.59 12.71
CA CYS A 257 7.45 -1.23 12.79
C CYS A 257 8.55 -0.29 12.28
N LEU A 258 8.31 0.40 11.15
CA LEU A 258 9.25 1.38 10.59
C LEU A 258 9.58 2.51 11.58
N VAL A 259 8.54 3.15 12.14
CA VAL A 259 8.74 4.25 13.10
C VAL A 259 9.39 3.75 14.38
N TYR A 260 8.97 2.59 14.87
CA TYR A 260 9.52 2.01 16.08
C TYR A 260 11.02 1.67 15.92
N GLU A 261 11.41 1.19 14.74
CA GLU A 261 12.82 0.98 14.37
C GLU A 261 13.58 2.32 14.30
N ASP A 262 13.06 3.30 13.58
CA ASP A 262 13.68 4.62 13.40
C ASP A 262 13.90 5.37 14.73
N LEU A 263 13.01 5.15 15.70
CA LEU A 263 13.06 5.76 17.02
C LEU A 263 13.78 4.88 18.05
N ASN A 264 14.48 3.83 17.62
CA ASN A 264 15.22 2.90 18.49
C ASN A 264 14.36 2.34 19.65
N GLY A 265 13.13 1.95 19.35
CA GLY A 265 12.21 1.37 20.31
C GLY A 265 11.41 2.38 21.14
N VAL A 266 11.50 3.68 20.84
CA VAL A 266 10.63 4.69 21.46
C VAL A 266 9.28 4.72 20.73
N PHE A 267 8.22 4.66 21.50
CA PHE A 267 6.85 4.64 20.99
C PHE A 267 6.30 6.07 20.85
N PRO A 268 5.63 6.42 19.73
CA PRO A 268 4.96 7.72 19.62
C PRO A 268 3.81 7.81 20.64
N GLU A 269 3.72 8.91 21.39
CA GLU A 269 2.72 9.11 22.44
C GLU A 269 1.29 9.24 21.88
N SER A 270 1.14 9.50 20.58
CA SER A 270 -0.16 9.61 19.92
C SER A 270 -0.15 9.16 18.46
N ARG A 271 -1.34 8.89 17.90
CA ARG A 271 -1.51 8.60 16.46
C ARG A 271 -0.98 9.74 15.58
N SER A 272 -1.24 11.00 15.95
CA SER A 272 -0.73 12.15 15.19
C SER A 272 0.80 12.14 15.18
N GLU A 273 1.42 11.87 16.32
CA GLU A 273 2.88 11.79 16.42
C GLU A 273 3.45 10.64 15.59
N LEU A 274 2.79 9.47 15.56
CA LEU A 274 3.16 8.38 14.65
C LEU A 274 3.20 8.86 13.19
N TYR A 275 2.19 9.60 12.71
CA TYR A 275 2.19 10.14 11.34
C TYR A 275 3.25 11.19 11.11
N MET A 276 3.47 12.08 12.08
CA MET A 276 4.55 13.07 11.99
C MET A 276 5.91 12.39 11.88
N ASN A 277 6.16 11.35 12.67
CA ASN A 277 7.38 10.55 12.61
C ASN A 277 7.52 9.81 11.27
N ILE A 278 6.42 9.34 10.67
CA ILE A 278 6.44 8.77 9.30
C ILE A 278 6.86 9.82 8.29
N VAL A 279 6.23 11.01 8.31
CA VAL A 279 6.55 12.11 7.39
C VAL A 279 8.03 12.49 7.53
N GLU A 280 8.48 12.69 8.76
CA GLU A 280 9.87 13.02 9.04
C GLU A 280 10.82 11.91 8.58
N GLY A 281 10.50 10.65 8.86
CA GLY A 281 11.27 9.49 8.41
C GLY A 281 11.37 9.37 6.89
N VAL A 282 10.31 9.73 6.15
CA VAL A 282 10.35 9.82 4.68
C VAL A 282 11.26 10.95 4.22
N LEU A 283 11.14 12.14 4.82
CA LEU A 283 11.96 13.30 4.47
C LEU A 283 13.45 13.06 4.74
N ARG A 284 13.79 12.45 5.90
CA ARG A 284 15.16 12.04 6.24
C ARG A 284 15.74 11.11 5.17
N ARG A 285 15.01 10.05 4.80
CA ARG A 285 15.43 9.10 3.75
C ARG A 285 15.57 9.76 2.38
N TYR A 286 14.66 10.66 2.02
CA TYR A 286 14.76 11.44 0.79
C TYR A 286 16.05 12.26 0.74
N ARG A 287 16.36 12.98 1.82
CA ARG A 287 17.59 13.79 1.92
C ARG A 287 18.84 12.94 1.86
N ALA A 288 18.87 11.82 2.58
CA ALA A 288 19.98 10.87 2.54
C ALA A 288 20.21 10.35 1.11
N LYS A 289 19.14 9.96 0.41
CA LYS A 289 19.20 9.52 -1.00
C LYS A 289 19.72 10.61 -1.94
N LYS A 290 19.42 11.87 -1.66
CA LYS A 290 19.88 13.04 -2.43
C LYS A 290 21.21 13.61 -1.94
N GLN A 291 21.83 13.00 -0.92
CA GLN A 291 23.09 13.48 -0.31
C GLN A 291 22.99 14.94 0.16
N LEU A 292 21.82 15.34 0.66
CA LEU A 292 21.60 16.67 1.22
C LEU A 292 22.13 16.72 2.66
N PRO A 293 22.69 17.86 3.12
CA PRO A 293 23.30 17.96 4.43
C PRO A 293 22.28 17.84 5.56
N GLU A 294 22.65 17.20 6.66
CA GLU A 294 21.85 17.17 7.90
C GLU A 294 22.26 18.35 8.79
N ASN A 295 21.45 19.40 8.77
CA ASN A 295 21.73 20.64 9.51
C ASN A 295 20.98 20.73 10.85
N GLY A 296 20.28 19.65 11.26
CA GLY A 296 19.42 19.66 12.45
C GLY A 296 18.18 20.57 12.32
N GLU A 297 17.83 20.97 11.09
CA GLU A 297 16.62 21.73 10.76
C GLU A 297 15.37 20.88 10.99
N ASP A 298 14.26 21.51 11.40
CA ASP A 298 12.96 20.86 11.37
C ASP A 298 12.58 20.58 9.91
N LEU A 299 12.57 19.29 9.54
CA LEU A 299 12.32 18.89 8.16
C LEU A 299 10.88 19.17 7.74
N VAL A 300 9.92 19.12 8.67
CA VAL A 300 8.53 19.42 8.35
C VAL A 300 8.39 20.89 8.02
N GLU A 301 9.02 21.78 8.78
CA GLU A 301 9.04 23.21 8.49
C GLU A 301 9.74 23.50 7.16
N LEU A 302 10.90 22.89 6.93
CA LEU A 302 11.69 23.09 5.71
C LEU A 302 10.92 22.68 4.43
N TYR A 303 10.14 21.61 4.50
CA TYR A 303 9.37 21.09 3.36
C TYR A 303 7.87 21.43 3.43
N LEU A 304 7.46 22.36 4.30
CA LEU A 304 6.05 22.64 4.55
C LEU A 304 5.29 23.00 3.27
N SER A 305 5.87 23.83 2.40
CA SER A 305 5.22 24.25 1.15
C SER A 305 4.96 23.07 0.20
N GLN A 306 5.89 22.10 0.14
CA GLN A 306 5.76 20.90 -0.67
C GLN A 306 4.74 19.95 -0.05
N LEU A 307 4.75 19.79 1.28
CA LEU A 307 3.76 18.99 2.00
C LEU A 307 2.35 19.55 1.83
N GLU A 308 2.18 20.88 1.89
CA GLU A 308 0.91 21.56 1.60
C GLU A 308 0.46 21.34 0.16
N HIS A 309 1.39 21.43 -0.80
CA HIS A 309 1.09 21.18 -2.20
C HIS A 309 0.62 19.74 -2.44
N LEU A 310 1.36 18.75 -1.92
CA LEU A 310 0.97 17.34 -1.96
C LEU A 310 -0.39 17.14 -1.29
N GLY A 311 -0.61 17.77 -0.13
CA GLY A 311 -1.88 17.81 0.59
C GLY A 311 -3.02 18.26 -0.31
N SER A 312 -2.81 19.34 -1.05
CA SER A 312 -3.78 19.89 -1.99
C SER A 312 -4.12 18.95 -3.16
N ILE A 313 -3.14 18.20 -3.67
CA ILE A 313 -3.33 17.22 -4.75
C ILE A 313 -4.20 16.06 -4.23
N ALA A 314 -3.81 15.45 -3.12
CA ALA A 314 -4.57 14.35 -2.52
C ALA A 314 -5.99 14.78 -2.11
N SER A 315 -6.15 16.05 -1.73
CA SER A 315 -7.44 16.65 -1.42
C SER A 315 -8.36 16.80 -2.62
N LYS A 316 -7.82 17.10 -3.81
CA LYS A 316 -8.60 17.21 -5.04
C LYS A 316 -9.09 15.85 -5.55
N GLU A 317 -8.41 14.76 -5.19
CA GLU A 317 -8.81 13.39 -5.50
C GLU A 317 -9.83 12.79 -4.50
N SER A 318 -10.16 13.50 -3.43
CA SER A 318 -11.04 13.02 -2.35
C SER A 318 -12.42 13.69 -2.37
N THR A 319 -13.45 13.02 -1.84
CA THR A 319 -14.80 13.59 -1.70
C THR A 319 -14.83 14.80 -0.76
N THR A 320 -15.83 15.67 -0.92
CA THR A 320 -15.98 16.97 -0.24
C THR A 320 -15.94 16.91 1.30
N GLU A 321 -16.36 15.80 1.90
CA GLU A 321 -16.27 15.54 3.36
C GLU A 321 -14.84 15.26 3.84
N LYS A 322 -14.09 14.40 3.13
CA LYS A 322 -12.68 14.07 3.44
C LYS A 322 -11.76 15.29 3.30
N LEU A 323 -12.16 16.23 2.43
CA LEU A 323 -11.57 17.55 2.25
C LEU A 323 -11.66 18.44 3.51
N MET A 324 -12.73 18.32 4.31
CA MET A 324 -12.90 19.11 5.54
C MET A 324 -12.09 18.52 6.69
N GLU A 325 -12.07 17.19 6.85
CA GLU A 325 -11.23 16.51 7.85
C GLU A 325 -9.76 16.79 7.64
N MET A 326 -9.24 16.58 6.43
CA MET A 326 -7.81 16.75 6.14
C MET A 326 -7.34 18.20 6.32
N LYS A 327 -8.19 19.20 6.00
CA LYS A 327 -7.90 20.61 6.31
C LYS A 327 -7.86 20.85 7.83
N GLY A 328 -8.75 20.22 8.59
CA GLY A 328 -8.74 20.28 10.06
C GLY A 328 -7.47 19.65 10.65
N GLU A 329 -7.00 18.53 10.10
CA GLU A 329 -5.78 17.87 10.55
C GLU A 329 -4.53 18.68 10.24
N ILE A 330 -4.41 19.24 9.03
CA ILE A 330 -3.33 20.17 8.68
C ILE A 330 -3.33 21.38 9.62
N GLN A 331 -4.52 21.91 9.94
CA GLN A 331 -4.64 23.02 10.89
C GLN A 331 -4.22 22.60 12.31
N MET A 332 -4.52 21.37 12.73
CA MET A 332 -4.12 20.83 14.03
C MET A 332 -2.60 20.60 14.11
N VAL A 333 -1.96 20.15 13.01
CA VAL A 333 -0.49 20.06 12.91
C VAL A 333 0.13 21.45 13.02
N LYS A 334 -0.40 22.45 12.30
CA LYS A 334 0.03 23.85 12.43
C LYS A 334 -0.08 24.35 13.88
N GLN A 335 -1.22 24.10 14.52
CA GLN A 335 -1.47 24.49 15.91
C GLN A 335 -0.48 23.83 16.89
N LYS A 336 -0.19 22.53 16.72
CA LYS A 336 0.79 21.82 17.56
C LYS A 336 2.23 22.33 17.33
N LEU A 337 2.58 22.70 16.10
CA LEU A 337 3.85 23.35 15.79
C LEU A 337 3.95 24.71 16.50
N ASP A 338 2.90 25.53 16.43
CA ASP A 338 2.82 26.83 17.09
C ASP A 338 2.90 26.71 18.62
N ASP A 339 2.26 25.70 19.20
CA ASP A 339 2.33 25.38 20.64
C ASP A 339 3.71 24.88 21.08
N LEU A 340 4.44 24.17 20.21
CA LEU A 340 5.82 23.75 20.48
C LEU A 340 6.77 24.96 20.47
N MET A 341 6.53 25.89 19.54
CA MET A 341 7.33 27.11 19.34
C MET A 341 7.06 28.20 20.39
N SER A 342 5.94 28.12 21.12
CA SER A 342 5.60 29.05 22.21
C SER A 342 6.12 28.62 23.59
N ARG A 343 6.71 27.43 23.73
CA ARG A 343 7.32 26.97 24.99
C ARG A 343 8.66 27.67 25.24
N PRO A 344 8.88 28.28 26.43
CA PRO A 344 10.17 28.85 26.75
C PRO A 344 11.24 27.73 26.84
N PRO A 345 12.48 27.98 26.38
CA PRO A 345 13.53 26.98 26.38
C PRO A 345 13.83 26.50 27.82
N PRO A 346 14.18 25.21 28.02
CA PRO A 346 14.50 24.70 29.35
C PRO A 346 15.69 25.47 29.94
N LYS A 347 15.53 25.93 31.19
CA LYS A 347 16.55 26.69 31.92
C LYS A 347 17.85 25.88 32.00
N LYS A 348 18.93 26.42 31.43
CA LYS A 348 20.29 25.85 31.51
C LYS A 348 20.73 25.75 32.98
N ARG A 349 21.27 24.60 33.40
CA ARG A 349 22.00 24.47 34.68
C ARG A 349 23.27 25.34 34.64
N PRO A 350 23.72 25.91 35.77
CA PRO A 350 24.90 26.77 35.77
C PRO A 350 26.18 25.93 35.61
N ARG A 351 27.11 26.41 34.78
CA ARG A 351 28.48 25.91 34.69
C ARG A 351 29.43 27.04 35.09
N MET A 352 30.29 26.74 36.05
CA MET A 352 31.23 27.68 36.68
C MET A 352 32.25 28.30 35.72
N GLU A 353 32.72 29.45 36.16
CA GLU A 353 33.55 30.49 35.54
C GLU A 353 34.97 30.06 35.12
N GLY A 354 35.55 30.84 34.19
CA GLY A 354 36.97 30.85 33.86
C GLY A 354 37.23 31.55 32.52
N GLY A 355 37.45 32.86 32.55
CA GLY A 355 37.51 33.74 31.36
C GLY A 355 38.91 33.97 30.76
N HIS A 356 38.93 34.52 29.54
CA HIS A 356 39.54 35.82 29.19
C HIS A 356 39.26 36.16 27.71
N GLU A 357 38.63 37.34 27.52
CA GLU A 357 38.79 38.41 26.49
C GLU A 357 39.56 38.16 25.19
N MET A 358 39.30 38.83 24.06
CA MET A 358 38.29 39.78 23.56
C MET A 358 38.67 40.00 22.08
N GLY A 359 37.70 40.18 21.18
CA GLY A 359 37.98 40.45 19.76
C GLY A 359 36.72 40.75 18.96
N GLU A 360 36.27 42.00 19.02
CA GLU A 360 35.14 42.55 18.28
C GLU A 360 35.29 42.43 16.75
N ARG A 361 34.18 42.19 16.03
CA ARG A 361 33.62 43.21 15.12
C ARG A 361 32.21 42.87 14.63
N LYS A 362 31.38 43.91 14.73
CA LYS A 362 29.98 44.03 14.37
C LYS A 362 29.78 44.26 12.86
N LYS A 363 28.64 43.75 12.37
CA LYS A 363 27.62 44.40 11.51
C LYS A 363 27.71 44.38 9.96
N LEU A 364 26.49 44.29 9.42
CA LEU A 364 25.94 44.61 8.08
C LEU A 364 26.07 43.46 7.07
N TRP A 365 24.98 42.96 6.45
CA TRP A 365 24.16 43.65 5.46
C TRP A 365 22.65 43.30 5.47
N HIS A 366 21.89 44.22 4.88
CA HIS A 366 20.43 44.32 4.74
C HIS A 366 19.83 43.50 3.55
N PRO A 367 18.49 43.42 3.44
CA PRO A 367 17.74 42.53 2.54
C PRO A 367 17.38 43.19 1.20
N LEU A 368 17.40 42.47 0.07
CA LEU A 368 16.74 42.83 -1.21
C LEU A 368 16.58 41.53 -2.06
N LYS A 369 15.34 41.05 -2.28
CA LYS A 369 14.44 41.24 -3.46
C LYS A 369 14.74 40.37 -4.69
N LYS A 370 13.77 39.47 -4.95
CA LYS A 370 13.21 38.95 -6.22
C LYS A 370 14.15 38.56 -7.36
N THR A 371 14.12 37.26 -7.66
CA THR A 371 14.11 36.63 -9.01
C THR A 371 13.27 35.36 -8.86
N LYS A 372 11.97 35.30 -9.23
CA LYS A 372 11.50 34.93 -10.58
C LYS A 372 12.60 34.34 -11.46
N ASP A 373 12.80 33.04 -11.27
CA ASP A 373 13.15 32.02 -12.29
C ASP A 373 13.59 30.75 -11.53
N PHE A 374 12.62 30.05 -10.93
CA PHE A 374 12.81 28.72 -10.33
C PHE A 374 11.58 27.83 -10.59
N GLU A 375 10.83 28.13 -11.66
CA GLU A 375 9.61 27.42 -12.06
C GLU A 375 9.81 26.49 -13.27
N ASN A 376 11.02 26.36 -13.83
CA ASN A 376 11.26 25.48 -14.98
C ASN A 376 12.68 24.89 -14.95
N ALA A 377 12.94 24.00 -13.99
CA ALA A 377 13.93 22.93 -14.11
C ALA A 377 13.86 22.08 -12.84
N TYR A 378 13.99 20.76 -12.98
CA TYR A 378 14.17 19.78 -11.89
C TYR A 378 12.93 19.11 -11.29
N PHE A 379 12.02 18.63 -12.15
CA PHE A 379 11.29 17.38 -11.88
C PHE A 379 11.19 16.54 -13.16
N PRO A 380 12.17 15.68 -13.48
CA PRO A 380 12.00 14.71 -14.55
C PRO A 380 11.08 13.59 -14.05
N GLU A 381 9.81 13.64 -14.47
CA GLU A 381 8.85 12.54 -14.78
C GLU A 381 8.91 11.21 -14.00
N VAL A 382 9.37 11.20 -12.74
CA VAL A 382 9.44 9.98 -11.93
C VAL A 382 8.83 10.21 -10.57
N ARG A 383 7.60 9.69 -10.40
CA ARG A 383 7.02 9.26 -9.11
C ARG A 383 6.58 10.35 -8.11
N GLU A 384 6.19 11.54 -8.57
CA GLU A 384 5.50 12.53 -7.70
C GLU A 384 4.12 12.07 -7.22
N GLN A 385 3.50 11.12 -7.91
CA GLN A 385 2.20 10.56 -7.52
C GLN A 385 2.29 9.49 -6.42
N GLU A 386 3.45 8.91 -6.15
CA GLU A 386 3.53 7.74 -5.25
C GLU A 386 3.85 8.11 -3.81
N LEU A 387 4.63 9.15 -3.54
CA LEU A 387 5.05 9.49 -2.18
C LEU A 387 4.01 10.34 -1.43
N GLY A 388 3.54 11.41 -2.08
CA GLY A 388 2.51 12.29 -1.53
C GLY A 388 1.15 11.61 -1.45
N ALA A 389 0.75 10.87 -2.49
CA ALA A 389 -0.50 10.11 -2.41
C ALA A 389 -0.40 8.98 -1.39
N TYR A 390 0.76 8.39 -1.13
CA TYR A 390 0.89 7.36 -0.10
C TYR A 390 0.77 7.94 1.31
N ILE A 391 1.55 8.97 1.65
CA ILE A 391 1.53 9.63 2.96
C ILE A 391 0.16 10.27 3.23
N ILE A 392 -0.43 10.88 2.22
CA ILE A 392 -1.70 11.59 2.41
C ILE A 392 -2.88 10.64 2.31
N ARG A 393 -2.90 9.63 1.42
CA ARG A 393 -3.95 8.59 1.47
C ARG A 393 -3.89 7.84 2.81
N THR A 394 -2.72 7.57 3.38
CA THR A 394 -2.64 6.98 4.74
C THR A 394 -3.16 7.92 5.82
N HIS A 395 -2.91 9.23 5.74
CA HIS A 395 -3.48 10.21 6.66
C HIS A 395 -5.01 10.29 6.54
N THR A 396 -5.57 10.44 5.33
CA THR A 396 -7.03 10.59 5.09
C THR A 396 -7.84 9.31 5.39
N LEU A 397 -7.20 8.15 5.48
CA LEU A 397 -7.89 6.87 5.70
C LEU A 397 -8.01 6.46 7.17
N ILE A 398 -7.28 7.12 8.06
CA ILE A 398 -7.20 6.72 9.48
C ILE A 398 -7.82 7.78 10.40
N SER A 399 -8.02 9.00 9.90
CA SER A 399 -8.73 10.05 10.61
C SER A 399 -10.27 10.00 10.50
N ALA A 400 -10.83 9.13 9.66
CA ALA A 400 -12.27 8.98 9.45
C ALA A 400 -12.93 7.84 10.27
N LYS A 401 -12.40 7.49 11.46
CA LYS A 401 -13.10 6.61 12.42
C LYS A 401 -12.87 7.00 13.88
#